data_AF-A0A1C0AN22-F1
#
_entry.id   AF-A0A1C0AN22-F1
#
_cell.length_a   1.000
_cell.length_b   1.000
_cell.length_c   1.000
_cell.angle_alpha   90.00
_cell.angle_beta   90.00
_cell.angle_gamma   90.00
#
_symmetry.space_group_name_H-M   'P 1'
#
loop_
_entity.id
_entity.type
_entity.pdbx_description
1 polymer ?
#
loop_
_entity_poly.entity_id
_entity_poly.type
_entity_poly.pdbx_seq_one_letter_code
_entity_poly.pdbx_strand_id
1 'polypeptide(L)' 'MRIFSNLDLNGHAPVRAQVGRGPWGPVGVPSTRWKKAQRILIPVAAVGVAVGLFFLGRMFYLILTGA' A
#
# COMPACT_ATOMS: atom_id res chain seq x y z
N MET A 1 -19.22 8.91 17.29
CA MET A 1 -18.06 9.81 17.45
C MET A 1 -17.17 9.70 16.21
N ARG A 2 -16.98 10.79 15.47
CA ARG A 2 -16.16 10.82 14.25
C ARG A 2 -14.81 11.43 14.62
N ILE A 3 -13.82 10.58 14.88
CA ILE A 3 -12.53 10.95 15.51
C ILE A 3 -11.59 11.70 14.54
N PHE A 4 -11.92 11.75 13.26
CA PHE A 4 -11.15 12.47 12.24
C PHE A 4 -12.02 13.54 11.58
N SER A 5 -11.58 14.81 11.64
CA SER A 5 -12.15 15.90 10.86
C SER A 5 -11.83 15.69 9.38
N ASN A 6 -12.79 15.94 8.49
CA ASN A 6 -12.54 16.00 7.05
C ASN A 6 -11.71 17.25 6.74
N LEU A 7 -10.37 17.12 6.86
CA LEU A 7 -9.43 18.21 6.70
C LEU A 7 -9.30 18.56 5.21
N ASP A 8 -10.07 19.56 4.78
CA ASP A 8 -9.97 20.12 3.45
C ASP A 8 -8.79 21.11 3.38
N LEU A 9 -7.67 20.64 2.83
CA LEU A 9 -6.46 21.44 2.66
C LEU A 9 -6.56 22.48 1.54
N ASN A 10 -7.63 22.46 0.74
CA ASN A 10 -7.88 23.38 -0.36
C ASN A 10 -9.07 24.32 -0.09
N GLY A 11 -9.76 24.14 1.04
CA GLY A 11 -10.86 25.01 1.46
C GLY A 11 -10.38 26.41 1.86
N HIS A 12 -11.34 27.33 2.01
CA HIS A 12 -11.09 28.72 2.39
C HIS A 12 -10.72 28.90 3.88
N ALA A 13 -9.84 28.05 4.41
CA ALA A 13 -9.28 28.25 5.73
C ALA A 13 -8.36 29.49 5.71
N PRO A 14 -8.44 30.38 6.71
CA PRO A 14 -7.57 31.54 6.78
C PRO A 14 -6.10 31.10 6.82
N VAL A 15 -5.21 31.87 6.19
CA VAL A 15 -3.79 31.50 5.96
C VAL A 15 -3.07 31.02 7.24
N ARG A 16 -3.38 31.62 8.41
CA ARG A 16 -2.85 31.22 9.72
C ARG A 16 -3.30 29.84 10.23
N ALA A 17 -4.41 29.33 9.72
CA ALA A 17 -4.98 28.03 10.06
C ALA A 17 -4.67 26.99 8.97
N GLN A 18 -4.03 27.38 7.88
CA GLN A 18 -3.53 26.45 6.88
C GLN A 18 -2.31 25.74 7.44
N VAL A 19 -2.32 24.41 7.41
CA VAL A 19 -1.15 23.61 7.81
C VAL A 19 0.02 24.03 6.92
N GLY A 20 1.16 24.35 7.52
CA GLY A 20 2.37 24.73 6.80
C GLY A 20 2.71 23.68 5.75
N ARG A 21 2.38 23.95 4.48
CA ARG A 21 2.84 23.15 3.36
C ARG A 21 4.32 23.46 3.25
N GLY A 22 5.17 22.63 3.86
CA GLY A 22 6.60 22.71 3.64
C GLY A 22 6.92 22.68 2.14
N PRO A 23 8.14 23.07 1.73
CA PRO A 23 8.57 23.04 0.32
C PRO A 23 8.37 21.67 -0.34
N TRP A 24 8.28 20.62 0.48
CA TRP A 24 7.83 19.27 0.14
C TRP A 24 6.31 19.14 0.02
N GLY A 25 5.70 19.89 -0.91
CA GLY A 25 4.32 19.62 -1.32
C GLY A 25 4.09 18.14 -1.72
N PRO A 26 2.85 17.71 -2.02
CA PRO A 26 2.47 16.29 -2.21
C PRO A 26 3.14 15.57 -3.40
N VAL A 27 4.17 16.15 -4.00
CA VAL A 27 4.98 15.65 -5.11
C VAL A 27 5.48 14.21 -4.88
N GLY A 28 5.68 13.80 -3.63
CA GLY A 28 6.09 12.43 -3.28
C GLY A 28 5.06 11.58 -2.52
N VAL A 29 3.85 12.09 -2.27
CA VAL A 29 2.87 11.38 -1.45
C VAL A 29 1.90 10.60 -2.34
N PRO A 30 1.86 9.26 -2.25
CA PRO A 30 0.93 8.47 -3.03
C PRO A 30 -0.51 8.88 -2.76
N SER A 31 -1.32 8.98 -3.81
CA SER A 31 -2.74 9.30 -3.68
C SER A 31 -3.45 8.29 -2.76
N THR A 32 -4.54 8.71 -2.12
CA THR A 32 -5.34 7.85 -1.24
C THR A 32 -5.88 6.61 -1.97
N ARG A 33 -6.17 6.73 -3.26
CA ARG A 33 -6.57 5.62 -4.14
C ARG A 33 -5.44 4.62 -4.33
N TRP A 34 -4.21 5.11 -4.53
CA TRP A 34 -3.02 4.26 -4.68
C TRP A 34 -2.72 3.47 -3.41
N LYS A 35 -2.82 4.12 -2.24
CA LYS A 35 -2.65 3.46 -0.94
C LYS A 35 -3.69 2.36 -0.70
N LYS A 36 -4.94 2.57 -1.11
CA LYS A 36 -6.01 1.57 -1.01
C LYS A 36 -5.74 0.37 -1.92
N ALA A 37 -5.28 0.60 -3.15
CA ALA A 37 -4.93 -0.48 -4.07
C ALA A 37 -3.74 -1.29 -3.56
N GLN A 38 -2.67 -0.62 -3.09
CA GLN A 38 -1.48 -1.28 -2.53
C GLN A 38 -1.80 -2.16 -1.32
N ARG A 39 -2.74 -1.74 -0.46
CA ARG A 39 -3.16 -2.52 0.71
C ARG A 39 -3.73 -3.90 0.36
N ILE A 40 -4.31 -4.05 -0.83
CA ILE A 40 -4.89 -5.32 -1.30
C ILE A 40 -3.89 -6.05 -2.21
N LEU A 41 -3.26 -5.31 -3.13
CA LEU A 41 -2.38 -5.90 -4.14
C LEU A 41 -1.13 -6.53 -3.53
N ILE A 42 -0.52 -5.88 -2.53
CA ILE A 42 0.76 -6.35 -1.95
C ILE A 42 0.59 -7.68 -1.21
N PRO A 43 -0.38 -7.86 -0.29
CA PRO A 43 -0.58 -9.15 0.37
C PRO A 43 -0.92 -10.27 -0.62
N VAL A 44 -1.78 -9.99 -1.61
CA VAL A 44 -2.16 -10.98 -2.63
C VAL A 44 -0.96 -11.43 -3.45
N ALA A 45 -0.14 -10.48 -3.91
CA ALA A 45 1.08 -10.79 -4.65
C ALA A 45 2.08 -11.59 -3.80
N ALA A 46 2.26 -11.20 -2.54
CA ALA A 46 3.18 -11.90 -1.63
C ALA A 46 2.76 -13.37 -1.40
N VAL A 47 1.47 -13.61 -1.15
CA VAL A 47 0.92 -14.97 -1.01
C VAL A 47 1.07 -15.75 -2.32
N GLY A 48 0.76 -15.13 -3.47
CA GLY A 48 0.92 -15.77 -4.77
C GLY A 48 2.36 -16.22 -5.05
N VAL A 49 3.34 -15.37 -4.74
CA VAL A 49 4.77 -15.70 -4.87
C VAL A 49 5.15 -16.83 -3.93
N ALA A 50 4.74 -16.79 -2.66
CA ALA A 50 5.04 -17.84 -1.69
C ALA A 50 4.46 -19.20 -2.10
N VAL A 51 3.21 -19.22 -2.57
CA VAL A 51 2.57 -20.43 -3.12
C VAL A 51 3.33 -20.96 -4.33
N GLY A 52 3.71 -20.08 -5.27
CA GLY A 52 4.49 -20.47 -6.44
C GLY A 52 5.83 -21.11 -6.08
N LEU A 53 6.57 -20.50 -5.16
CA LEU A 53 7.85 -21.03 -4.66
C LEU A 53 7.68 -22.37 -3.96
N PHE A 54 6.60 -22.53 -3.17
CA PHE A 54 6.29 -23.79 -2.50
C PHE A 54 6.06 -24.93 -3.51
N PHE A 55 5.23 -24.71 -4.53
CA PHE A 55 4.97 -25.73 -5.55
C PHE A 55 6.20 -26.05 -6.39
N LEU A 56 7.01 -25.03 -6.72
CA LEU A 56 8.27 -25.22 -7.41
C LEU A 56 9.22 -26.12 -6.61
N GLY A 57 9.42 -25.82 -5.33
CA GLY A 57 10.23 -26.66 -4.44
C GLY A 57 9.66 -28.07 -4.28
N ARG A 58 8.34 -28.20 -4.14
CA ARG A 58 7.67 -29.50 -4.04
C ARG A 58 7.85 -30.34 -5.30
N MET A 59 7.80 -29.74 -6.49
CA MET A 59 8.04 -30.42 -7.75
C MET A 59 9.44 -31.04 -7.79
N PHE A 60 10.47 -30.25 -7.46
CA PHE A 60 11.84 -30.76 -7.38
C PHE A 60 11.99 -31.85 -6.32
N TYR A 61 11.38 -31.67 -5.16
CA TYR A 61 11.39 -32.68 -4.10
C TYR A 61 10.89 -34.03 -4.62
N LEU A 62 9.71 -34.08 -5.26
CA LEU A 62 9.18 -35.33 -5.80
C LEU A 62 10.08 -35.96 -6.87
N ILE A 63 10.61 -35.15 -7.80
CA ILE A 63 11.53 -35.61 -8.84
C ILE A 63 12.79 -36.24 -8.22
N LEU A 64 13.33 -35.62 -7.16
CA LEU A 64 14.55 -36.06 -6.49
C LEU A 64 14.32 -37.27 -5.57
N THR A 65 13.17 -37.38 -4.93
CA THR A 65 12.86 -38.48 -4.01
C THR A 65 12.21 -39.68 -4.69
N GLY A 66 11.90 -39.60 -6.00
CA GLY A 66 11.32 -40.71 -6.77
C GLY A 66 9.92 -41.14 -6.30
N ALA A 67 9.16 -40.20 -5.74
CA ALA A 67 7.77 -40.40 -5.30
C ALA A 67 6.77 -40.00 -6.39
#